data_AF-A0A392NX22-F1
#
_entry.id   AF-A0A392NX22-F1
#
_cell.length_a   1.000
_cell.length_b   1.000
_cell.length_c   1.000
_cell.angle_alpha   90.00
_cell.angle_beta   90.00
_cell.angle_gamma   90.00
#
_symmetry.space_group_name_H-M   'P 1'
#
loop_
_entity.id
_entity.type
_entity.pdbx_description
1 polymer ?
#
loop_
_entity_poly.entity_id
_entity_poly.type
_entity_poly.pdbx_seq_one_letter_code
_entity_poly.pdbx_strand_id
1 'polypeptide(L)'
;MLPLPMAALVSLSITFKLDKSLEYIHAITGAALENCASGCPWPSMPIIGSLWAQKVRRWHNFIVVSGSRSVFRHNNESVAQLVRSCFTSFLGVLSGSNSKLTAECSVNGLLGSSITAPGAIPFVAPGFLYLRSCRNIHNVQYLNDVIVGLVTEYSNELAGIRASSGSSRLKSNETSISLAAQSAKEMATLGASLLCAAGGIQLVQELYKETIPTWLLSSRDVKRKNDNVVSYILEGYAIAYLLTQSGAILWGVGTKLPSSKLSRRNRIIGVHLDFLAEVMERKISLSCNPLTWKTYVCCLVG
;
A
#
# COMPACT_ATOMS: atom_id res chain seq x y z
N MET A 1 -3.90 31.02 -32.62
CA MET A 1 -2.74 31.74 -32.08
C MET A 1 -2.64 31.44 -30.59
N LEU A 2 -1.50 30.94 -30.10
CA LEU A 2 -1.31 30.76 -28.66
C LEU A 2 -1.16 32.15 -27.99
N PRO A 3 -1.74 32.37 -26.80
CA PRO A 3 -1.50 33.60 -26.04
C PRO A 3 0.00 33.86 -25.88
N LEU A 4 0.45 35.11 -25.98
CA LEU A 4 1.88 35.47 -25.90
C LEU A 4 2.63 34.83 -24.70
N PRO A 5 2.05 34.76 -23.48
CA PRO A 5 2.68 34.10 -22.35
C PRO A 5 2.90 32.60 -22.60
N MET A 6 1.96 31.95 -23.28
CA MET A 6 2.03 30.53 -23.63
C MET A 6 3.09 30.23 -24.68
N ALA A 7 3.18 31.08 -25.71
CA ALA A 7 4.22 30.96 -26.73
C ALA A 7 5.61 31.16 -26.11
N ALA A 8 5.76 32.14 -25.21
CA ALA A 8 6.98 32.36 -24.45
C ALA A 8 7.31 31.17 -23.54
N LEU A 9 6.35 30.63 -22.80
CA LEU A 9 6.55 29.48 -21.92
C LEU A 9 6.93 28.23 -22.70
N VAL A 10 6.27 27.95 -23.83
CA VAL A 10 6.62 26.84 -24.74
C VAL A 10 8.01 27.05 -25.34
N SER A 11 8.33 28.25 -25.80
CA SER A 11 9.66 28.56 -26.35
C SER A 11 10.74 28.37 -25.29
N LEU A 12 10.55 28.86 -24.07
CA LEU A 12 11.49 28.74 -22.95
C LEU A 12 11.59 27.29 -22.48
N SER A 13 10.45 26.59 -22.46
CA SER A 13 10.36 25.16 -22.23
C SER A 13 11.05 24.38 -23.34
N ILE A 14 11.27 24.87 -24.56
CA ILE A 14 12.01 24.16 -25.60
C ILE A 14 13.49 24.54 -25.56
N THR A 15 13.83 25.80 -25.35
CA THR A 15 15.21 26.33 -25.42
C THR A 15 16.04 26.12 -24.15
N PHE A 16 15.42 25.91 -22.99
CA PHE A 16 16.16 25.66 -21.73
C PHE A 16 17.06 24.42 -21.81
N LYS A 17 18.38 24.58 -21.68
CA LYS A 17 19.32 23.44 -21.78
C LYS A 17 19.23 22.61 -20.50
N LEU A 18 18.81 21.35 -20.60
CA LEU A 18 18.82 20.44 -19.45
C LEU A 18 20.26 20.07 -19.13
N ASP A 19 20.77 20.59 -18.01
CA ASP A 19 22.00 20.09 -17.41
C ASP A 19 21.74 18.80 -16.62
N LYS A 20 22.67 17.85 -16.68
CA LYS A 20 22.59 16.55 -16.00
C LYS A 20 22.62 16.73 -14.47
N SER A 21 23.25 17.80 -14.00
CA SER A 21 23.27 18.21 -12.59
C SER A 21 21.89 18.55 -12.02
N LEU A 22 20.91 18.86 -12.89
CA LEU A 22 19.56 19.31 -12.51
C LEU A 22 18.48 18.23 -12.76
N GLU A 23 18.84 16.98 -13.06
CA GLU A 23 17.90 15.87 -13.32
C GLU A 23 16.81 15.73 -12.22
N TYR A 24 17.18 15.92 -10.95
CA TYR A 24 16.24 15.87 -9.82
C TYR A 24 15.20 17.01 -9.86
N ILE A 25 15.63 18.24 -10.15
CA ILE A 25 14.73 19.39 -10.26
C ILE A 25 13.76 19.17 -11.43
N HIS A 26 14.25 18.66 -12.56
CA HIS A 26 13.40 18.36 -13.71
C HIS A 26 12.34 17.28 -13.41
N ALA A 27 12.68 16.27 -12.61
CA ALA A 27 11.74 15.22 -12.19
C ALA A 27 10.64 15.76 -11.25
N ILE A 28 10.96 16.70 -10.36
CA ILE A 28 9.98 17.38 -9.50
C ILE A 28 9.10 18.32 -10.32
N THR A 29 9.70 19.18 -11.14
CA THR A 29 8.97 20.13 -11.98
C THR A 29 8.02 19.40 -12.92
N GLY A 30 8.43 18.27 -13.50
CA GLY A 30 7.54 17.45 -14.35
C GLY A 30 6.33 16.90 -13.61
N ALA A 31 6.53 16.39 -12.39
CA ALA A 31 5.43 15.90 -11.56
C ALA A 31 4.46 17.02 -11.16
N ALA A 32 4.98 18.21 -10.83
CA ALA A 32 4.17 19.38 -10.51
C ALA A 32 3.36 19.84 -11.73
N LEU A 33 4.01 19.92 -12.89
CA LEU A 33 3.37 20.34 -14.14
C LEU A 33 2.26 19.37 -14.57
N GLU A 34 2.47 18.06 -14.40
CA GLU A 34 1.48 17.03 -14.72
C GLU A 34 0.28 17.07 -13.77
N ASN A 35 0.51 17.28 -12.46
CA ASN A 35 -0.59 17.46 -11.50
C ASN A 35 -1.38 18.76 -11.75
N CYS A 36 -0.69 19.83 -12.17
CA CYS A 36 -1.37 21.05 -12.58
C CYS A 36 -2.13 20.85 -13.90
N ALA A 37 -1.58 20.09 -14.85
CA ALA A 37 -2.26 19.76 -16.10
C ALA A 37 -3.54 18.93 -15.89
N SER A 38 -3.54 18.00 -14.92
CA SER A 38 -4.72 17.18 -14.61
C SER A 38 -5.80 17.93 -13.82
N GLY A 39 -5.44 18.95 -13.05
CA GLY A 39 -6.37 19.75 -12.25
C GLY A 39 -6.80 21.08 -12.87
N CYS A 40 -6.17 21.52 -13.97
CA CYS A 40 -6.44 22.83 -14.56
C CYS A 40 -7.51 22.72 -15.66
N PRO A 41 -8.59 23.53 -15.60
CA PRO A 41 -9.61 23.55 -16.64
C PRO A 41 -9.13 24.20 -17.95
N TRP A 42 -7.93 24.82 -17.94
CA TRP A 42 -7.39 25.51 -19.10
C TRP A 42 -6.76 24.50 -20.08
N PRO A 43 -7.18 24.48 -21.35
CA PRO A 43 -6.67 23.53 -22.35
C PRO A 43 -5.17 23.69 -22.63
N SER A 44 -4.59 24.83 -22.25
CA SER A 44 -3.16 25.14 -22.35
C SER A 44 -2.27 24.33 -21.39
N MET A 45 -2.78 23.94 -20.22
CA MET A 45 -1.97 23.28 -19.19
C MET A 45 -1.63 21.83 -19.54
N PRO A 46 -2.57 21.02 -20.08
CA PRO A 46 -2.24 19.72 -20.68
C PRO A 46 -1.19 19.81 -21.80
N ILE A 47 -1.24 20.86 -22.64
CA ILE A 47 -0.26 21.08 -23.71
C ILE A 47 1.13 21.34 -23.11
N ILE A 48 1.24 22.24 -22.13
CA ILE A 48 2.50 22.49 -21.42
C ILE A 48 3.03 21.21 -20.75
N GLY A 49 2.17 20.45 -20.08
CA GLY A 49 2.50 19.16 -19.48
C GLY A 49 3.11 18.18 -20.49
N SER A 50 2.49 18.06 -21.66
CA SER A 50 2.97 17.18 -22.75
C SER A 50 4.29 17.63 -23.37
N LEU A 51 4.51 18.95 -23.52
CA LEU A 51 5.75 19.49 -24.07
C LEU A 51 6.92 19.33 -23.08
N TRP A 52 6.66 19.48 -21.79
CA TRP A 52 7.65 19.20 -20.76
C TRP A 52 8.04 17.73 -20.73
N ALA A 53 7.06 16.83 -20.84
CA ALA A 53 7.29 15.39 -20.96
C ALA A 53 8.20 15.03 -22.15
N GLN A 54 7.99 15.68 -23.30
CA GLN A 54 8.81 15.46 -24.51
C GLN A 54 10.28 15.90 -24.31
N LYS A 55 10.51 16.92 -23.49
CA LYS A 55 11.82 17.51 -23.30
C LYS A 55 12.69 16.81 -22.27
N VAL A 56 12.12 16.34 -21.17
CA VAL A 56 12.90 15.63 -20.15
C VAL A 56 13.34 14.30 -20.75
N ARG A 57 14.56 14.28 -21.30
CA ARG A 57 15.21 13.10 -21.89
C ARG A 57 15.35 12.01 -20.82
N ARG A 58 14.33 11.16 -20.71
CA ARG A 58 14.29 9.77 -20.21
C ARG A 58 12.82 9.32 -20.28
N TRP A 59 12.35 9.19 -21.52
CA TRP A 59 10.96 8.92 -21.91
C TRP A 59 10.34 7.69 -21.22
N HIS A 60 11.14 6.66 -20.94
CA HIS A 60 10.62 5.38 -20.45
C HIS A 60 9.84 5.51 -19.13
N ASN A 61 10.44 6.08 -18.09
CA ASN A 61 9.80 6.10 -16.77
C ASN A 61 8.65 7.09 -16.69
N PHE A 62 8.78 8.23 -17.38
CA PHE A 62 7.71 9.21 -17.45
C PHE A 62 6.50 8.64 -18.20
N ILE A 63 6.68 8.07 -19.40
CA ILE A 63 5.57 7.45 -20.14
C ILE A 63 4.96 6.31 -19.33
N VAL A 64 5.77 5.42 -18.77
CA VAL A 64 5.26 4.27 -18.01
C VAL A 64 4.41 4.76 -16.84
N VAL A 65 4.89 5.73 -16.05
CA VAL A 65 4.14 6.28 -14.92
C VAL A 65 2.88 7.02 -15.39
N SER A 66 2.99 7.96 -16.33
CA SER A 66 1.85 8.74 -16.82
C SER A 66 0.79 7.88 -17.53
N GLY A 67 1.22 6.92 -18.35
CA GLY A 67 0.33 5.97 -19.02
C GLY A 67 -0.36 5.03 -18.05
N SER A 68 0.36 4.52 -17.05
CA SER A 68 -0.19 3.58 -16.06
C SER A 68 -1.35 4.17 -15.25
N ARG A 69 -1.36 5.50 -15.01
CA ARG A 69 -2.45 6.19 -14.30
C ARG A 69 -3.81 5.97 -14.97
N SER A 70 -3.84 5.97 -16.31
CA SER A 70 -5.06 5.71 -17.06
C SER A 70 -5.53 4.26 -16.87
N VAL A 71 -4.59 3.31 -16.87
CA VAL A 71 -4.87 1.88 -16.69
C VAL A 71 -5.41 1.61 -15.29
N PHE A 72 -4.74 2.12 -14.25
CA PHE A 72 -5.15 1.96 -12.85
C PHE A 72 -6.47 2.66 -12.52
N ARG A 73 -6.84 3.69 -13.29
CA ARG A 73 -8.14 4.35 -13.14
C ARG A 73 -9.32 3.48 -13.60
N HIS A 74 -9.11 2.64 -14.62
CA HIS A 74 -10.19 1.89 -15.27
C HIS A 74 -10.16 0.39 -14.96
N ASN A 75 -9.00 -0.18 -14.64
CA ASN A 75 -8.82 -1.61 -14.45
C ASN A 75 -8.43 -1.95 -13.00
N ASN A 76 -9.41 -2.45 -12.24
CA ASN A 76 -9.23 -2.90 -10.87
C ASN A 76 -8.22 -4.05 -10.76
N GLU A 77 -8.17 -4.97 -11.72
CA GLU A 77 -7.21 -6.08 -11.68
C GLU A 77 -5.77 -5.60 -11.83
N SER A 78 -5.53 -4.56 -12.63
CA SER A 78 -4.20 -3.94 -12.73
C SER A 78 -3.78 -3.30 -11.40
N VAL A 79 -4.73 -2.70 -10.67
CA VAL A 79 -4.48 -2.20 -9.31
C VAL A 79 -4.14 -3.34 -8.37
N ALA A 80 -4.89 -4.44 -8.40
CA ALA A 80 -4.60 -5.60 -7.56
C ALA A 80 -3.23 -6.21 -7.84
N GLN A 81 -2.84 -6.31 -9.11
CA GLN A 81 -1.51 -6.79 -9.51
C GLN A 81 -0.39 -5.83 -9.11
N LEU A 82 -0.62 -4.51 -9.16
CA LEU A 82 0.34 -3.52 -8.67
C LEU A 82 0.56 -3.65 -7.16
N VAL A 83 -0.53 -3.76 -6.39
CA VAL A 83 -0.45 -3.92 -4.94
C VAL A 83 0.23 -5.25 -4.60
N ARG A 84 -0.13 -6.36 -5.27
CA ARG A 84 0.58 -7.65 -5.15
C ARG A 84 2.08 -7.50 -5.36
N SER A 85 2.46 -6.82 -6.45
CA SER A 85 3.87 -6.55 -6.78
C SER A 85 4.57 -5.73 -5.68
N CYS A 86 3.88 -4.81 -5.01
CA CYS A 86 4.42 -4.09 -3.86
C CYS A 86 4.72 -5.05 -2.68
N PHE A 87 3.81 -5.97 -2.36
CA PHE A 87 4.03 -6.99 -1.31
C PHE A 87 5.18 -7.94 -1.68
N THR A 88 5.20 -8.43 -2.93
CA THR A 88 6.25 -9.32 -3.43
C THR A 88 7.63 -8.65 -3.37
N SER A 89 7.74 -7.42 -3.86
CA SER A 89 9.02 -6.68 -3.88
C SER A 89 9.47 -6.21 -2.50
N PHE A 90 8.55 -6.02 -1.55
CA PHE A 90 8.90 -5.70 -0.16
C PHE A 90 9.47 -6.92 0.57
N LEU A 91 8.96 -8.12 0.27
CA LEU A 91 9.40 -9.36 0.89
C LEU A 91 10.68 -9.94 0.30
N GLY A 92 10.88 -9.81 -1.02
CA GLY A 92 12.06 -10.37 -1.71
C GLY A 92 12.04 -11.88 -1.88
N VAL A 93 10.96 -12.52 -1.49
CA VAL A 93 10.89 -13.97 -1.27
C VAL A 93 10.51 -14.77 -2.53
N LEU A 94 10.29 -14.16 -3.69
CA LEU A 94 9.83 -14.89 -4.89
C LEU A 94 10.84 -15.01 -6.04
N SER A 95 12.08 -14.51 -5.88
CA SER A 95 13.13 -14.71 -6.89
C SER A 95 14.07 -15.82 -6.43
N GLY A 96 13.89 -17.03 -6.95
CA GLY A 96 14.61 -18.26 -6.59
C GLY A 96 16.11 -18.24 -6.92
N SER A 97 16.88 -17.41 -6.21
CA SER A 97 18.34 -17.40 -6.27
C SER A 97 18.92 -17.66 -4.89
N ASN A 98 19.56 -18.82 -4.75
CA ASN A 98 20.33 -19.27 -3.59
C ASN A 98 21.60 -18.44 -3.38
N SER A 99 21.49 -17.12 -3.24
CA SER A 99 22.63 -16.26 -2.93
C SER A 99 22.46 -15.67 -1.53
N LYS A 100 23.56 -15.72 -0.78
CA LYS A 100 23.68 -15.51 0.66
C LYS A 100 22.91 -14.28 1.14
N LEU A 101 22.13 -14.50 2.19
CA LEU A 101 21.64 -13.55 3.20
C LEU A 101 22.47 -12.24 3.30
N THR A 102 22.11 -11.23 2.52
CA THR A 102 22.39 -9.82 2.81
C THR A 102 21.18 -8.97 2.42
N ALA A 103 20.31 -8.73 3.41
CA ALA A 103 19.81 -7.40 3.80
C ALA A 103 19.31 -6.39 2.73
N GLU A 104 18.87 -6.81 1.54
CA GLU A 104 18.35 -5.88 0.52
C GLU A 104 16.88 -6.11 0.15
N CYS A 105 16.08 -6.73 1.04
CA CYS A 105 14.63 -6.67 0.93
C CYS A 105 13.96 -5.95 2.09
N SER A 106 13.41 -4.80 1.73
CA SER A 106 12.76 -3.81 2.56
C SER A 106 12.26 -2.71 1.60
N VAL A 107 12.17 -1.48 2.09
CA VAL A 107 11.80 -0.27 1.33
C VAL A 107 12.59 -0.11 0.02
N ASN A 108 13.84 -0.60 -0.07
CA ASN A 108 14.65 -0.55 -1.29
C ASN A 108 14.10 -1.40 -2.43
N GLY A 109 13.51 -2.57 -2.14
CA GLY A 109 12.83 -3.38 -3.16
C GLY A 109 11.54 -2.71 -3.64
N LEU A 110 10.87 -2.01 -2.74
CA LEU A 110 9.61 -1.31 -3.02
C LEU A 110 9.80 0.00 -3.81
N LEU A 111 10.80 0.80 -3.45
CA LEU A 111 11.04 2.13 -4.02
C LEU A 111 12.20 2.16 -5.04
N GLY A 112 12.95 1.07 -5.17
CA GLY A 112 14.18 0.98 -5.93
C GLY A 112 15.39 1.48 -5.12
N SER A 113 16.59 1.04 -5.50
CA SER A 113 17.82 1.65 -4.98
C SER A 113 18.05 2.97 -5.71
N SER A 114 18.17 4.06 -4.95
CA SER A 114 18.33 5.43 -5.46
C SER A 114 19.68 5.70 -6.13
N ILE A 115 20.50 4.68 -6.39
CA ILE A 115 21.86 4.81 -6.95
C ILE A 115 22.06 3.67 -7.96
N THR A 116 21.60 3.85 -9.20
CA THR A 116 22.01 2.98 -10.29
C THR A 116 23.34 3.45 -10.86
N ALA A 117 24.30 2.51 -10.91
CA ALA A 117 25.52 2.66 -11.69
C ALA A 117 25.21 2.99 -13.16
N PRO A 118 26.11 3.68 -13.89
CA PRO A 118 25.85 4.11 -15.25
C PRO A 118 25.59 2.90 -16.18
N GLY A 119 24.42 2.85 -16.83
CA GLY A 119 24.17 1.93 -17.96
C GLY A 119 22.98 0.98 -17.83
N ALA A 120 22.34 0.82 -16.67
CA ALA A 120 21.15 -0.03 -16.54
C ALA A 120 19.86 0.72 -16.92
N ILE A 121 18.99 0.07 -17.70
CA ILE A 121 17.62 0.55 -17.98
C ILE A 121 16.91 0.68 -16.62
N PRO A 122 16.37 1.86 -16.25
CA PRO A 122 15.76 2.02 -14.95
C PRO A 122 14.40 1.31 -14.94
N PHE A 123 14.33 0.13 -14.32
CA PHE A 123 13.05 -0.50 -13.98
C PHE A 123 12.33 0.39 -12.97
N VAL A 124 11.04 0.67 -13.21
CA VAL A 124 10.22 1.43 -12.26
C VAL A 124 9.80 0.49 -11.14
N ALA A 125 10.29 0.73 -9.92
CA ALA A 125 9.92 -0.06 -8.76
C ALA A 125 8.40 0.05 -8.48
N PRO A 126 7.73 -1.05 -8.08
CA PRO A 126 6.27 -1.09 -7.99
C PRO A 126 5.71 -0.12 -6.95
N GLY A 127 6.41 0.09 -5.82
CA GLY A 127 5.99 1.07 -4.82
C GLY A 127 6.16 2.51 -5.28
N PHE A 128 7.19 2.80 -6.08
CA PHE A 128 7.30 4.12 -6.72
C PHE A 128 6.14 4.36 -7.68
N LEU A 129 5.79 3.37 -8.51
CA LEU A 129 4.66 3.44 -9.43
C LEU A 129 3.33 3.61 -8.68
N TYR A 130 3.15 2.89 -7.58
CA TYR A 130 1.99 2.99 -6.70
C TYR A 130 1.87 4.39 -6.11
N LEU A 131 2.90 4.92 -5.46
CA LEU A 131 2.85 6.26 -4.84
C LEU A 131 2.54 7.37 -5.84
N ARG A 132 2.93 7.20 -7.11
CA ARG A 132 2.64 8.16 -8.18
C ARG A 132 1.23 8.04 -8.76
N SER A 133 0.55 6.93 -8.54
CA SER A 133 -0.73 6.60 -9.19
C SER A 133 -1.88 6.36 -8.21
N CYS A 134 -1.59 6.13 -6.94
CA CYS A 134 -2.57 5.68 -5.95
C CYS A 134 -3.73 6.65 -5.74
N ARG A 135 -3.49 7.96 -5.86
CA ARG A 135 -4.53 9.00 -5.77
C ARG A 135 -5.54 8.99 -6.93
N ASN A 136 -5.23 8.29 -8.02
CA ASN A 136 -6.13 8.16 -9.17
C ASN A 136 -6.98 6.87 -9.11
N ILE A 137 -6.80 6.04 -8.08
CA ILE A 137 -7.59 4.83 -7.87
C ILE A 137 -8.93 5.26 -7.25
N HIS A 138 -10.02 5.13 -8.01
CA HIS A 138 -11.36 5.55 -7.56
C HIS A 138 -12.09 4.50 -6.72
N ASN A 139 -11.81 3.22 -6.95
CA ASN A 139 -12.50 2.13 -6.25
C ASN A 139 -11.87 1.87 -4.87
N VAL A 140 -12.30 2.68 -3.90
CA VAL A 140 -11.85 2.65 -2.49
C VAL A 140 -12.14 1.29 -1.83
N GLN A 141 -13.35 0.77 -2.03
CA GLN A 141 -13.78 -0.50 -1.42
C GLN A 141 -12.95 -1.68 -1.93
N TYR A 142 -12.80 -1.79 -3.26
CA TYR A 142 -11.98 -2.83 -3.87
C TYR A 142 -10.51 -2.77 -3.41
N LEU A 143 -9.94 -1.57 -3.30
CA LEU A 143 -8.55 -1.42 -2.83
C LEU A 143 -8.39 -1.91 -1.37
N ASN A 144 -9.36 -1.58 -0.50
CA ASN A 144 -9.39 -2.09 0.87
C ASN A 144 -9.45 -3.62 0.90
N ASP A 145 -10.37 -4.21 0.13
CA ASP A 145 -10.53 -5.68 0.06
C ASP A 145 -9.25 -6.37 -0.42
N VAL A 146 -8.61 -5.81 -1.45
CA VAL A 146 -7.33 -6.30 -1.97
C VAL A 146 -6.23 -6.22 -0.91
N ILE A 147 -6.08 -5.07 -0.23
CA ILE A 147 -5.03 -4.91 0.78
C ILE A 147 -5.27 -5.87 1.96
N VAL A 148 -6.50 -5.97 2.46
CA VAL A 148 -6.87 -6.91 3.52
C VAL A 148 -6.60 -8.36 3.07
N GLY A 149 -7.00 -8.73 1.86
CA GLY A 149 -6.69 -10.02 1.25
C GLY A 149 -5.18 -10.34 1.25
N LEU A 150 -4.37 -9.43 0.71
CA LEU A 150 -2.92 -9.63 0.60
C LEU A 150 -2.22 -9.66 1.95
N VAL A 151 -2.62 -8.82 2.91
CA VAL A 151 -2.08 -8.86 4.27
C VAL A 151 -2.32 -10.24 4.89
N THR A 152 -3.51 -10.80 4.75
CA THR A 152 -3.82 -12.14 5.26
C THR A 152 -3.10 -13.25 4.52
N GLU A 153 -3.02 -13.17 3.19
CA GLU A 153 -2.38 -14.16 2.33
C GLU A 153 -0.87 -14.24 2.62
N TYR A 154 -0.17 -13.11 2.53
CA TYR A 154 1.28 -13.07 2.74
C TYR A 154 1.66 -13.39 4.19
N SER A 155 0.89 -12.92 5.18
CA SER A 155 1.16 -13.27 6.59
C SER A 155 1.10 -14.79 6.83
N ASN A 156 0.18 -15.48 6.15
CA ASN A 156 0.04 -16.94 6.23
C ASN A 156 1.13 -17.68 5.45
N GLU A 157 1.50 -17.20 4.26
CA GLU A 157 2.57 -17.80 3.45
C GLU A 157 3.92 -17.74 4.19
N LEU A 158 4.25 -16.58 4.77
CA LEU A 158 5.45 -16.41 5.60
C LEU A 158 5.46 -17.29 6.84
N ALA A 159 4.29 -17.48 7.47
CA ALA A 159 4.14 -18.41 8.57
C ALA A 159 4.47 -19.85 8.15
N GLY A 160 3.98 -20.27 6.99
CA GLY A 160 4.23 -21.60 6.43
C GLY A 160 5.71 -21.84 6.16
N ILE A 161 6.38 -20.91 5.47
CA ILE A 161 7.81 -21.00 5.12
C ILE A 161 8.69 -21.07 6.38
N ARG A 162 8.38 -20.23 7.38
CA ARG A 162 9.17 -20.14 8.62
C ARG A 162 8.86 -21.27 9.61
N ALA A 163 7.67 -21.86 9.55
CA ALA A 163 7.33 -23.07 10.29
C ALA A 163 8.00 -24.32 9.70
N SER A 164 8.09 -24.44 8.36
CA SER A 164 8.73 -25.60 7.71
C SER A 164 10.26 -25.59 7.77
N SER A 165 10.88 -24.42 7.93
CA SER A 165 12.34 -24.29 8.06
C SER A 165 12.86 -24.66 9.47
N GLY A 166 11.97 -24.91 10.44
CA GLY A 166 12.34 -25.34 11.79
C GLY A 166 12.62 -26.84 11.82
N SER A 167 13.90 -27.22 11.96
CA SER A 167 14.32 -28.59 12.23
C SER A 167 13.52 -29.22 13.38
N SER A 168 13.09 -30.47 13.21
CA SER A 168 12.28 -31.28 14.12
C SER A 168 12.94 -31.64 15.47
N ARG A 169 13.91 -30.86 15.95
CA ARG A 169 14.63 -31.12 17.20
C ARG A 169 14.49 -29.96 18.18
N LEU A 170 13.43 -30.06 18.98
CA LEU A 170 13.36 -29.69 20.41
C LEU A 170 14.04 -28.35 20.81
N LYS A 171 13.26 -27.24 20.77
CA LYS A 171 13.31 -26.00 21.60
C LYS A 171 13.01 -24.66 20.87
N SER A 172 12.51 -24.64 19.64
CA SER A 172 12.40 -23.39 18.84
C SER A 172 11.01 -23.02 18.29
N ASN A 173 9.90 -23.51 18.88
CA ASN A 173 8.55 -23.10 18.43
C ASN A 173 8.21 -21.65 18.81
N GLU A 174 8.75 -21.13 19.92
CA GLU A 174 8.47 -19.76 20.35
C GLU A 174 9.20 -18.72 19.46
N THR A 175 10.43 -19.04 19.03
CA THR A 175 11.22 -18.18 18.15
C THR A 175 10.69 -18.17 16.71
N SER A 176 10.05 -19.25 16.24
CA SER A 176 9.41 -19.28 14.92
C SER A 176 8.09 -18.51 14.91
N ILE A 177 7.30 -18.56 15.98
CA ILE A 177 6.06 -17.79 16.13
C ILE A 177 6.34 -16.29 16.26
N SER A 178 7.33 -15.89 17.05
CA SER A 178 7.69 -14.47 17.19
C SER A 178 8.19 -13.87 15.88
N LEU A 179 8.99 -14.63 15.13
CA LEU A 179 9.44 -14.24 13.80
C LEU A 179 8.28 -14.17 12.80
N ALA A 180 7.31 -15.09 12.85
CA ALA A 180 6.12 -15.04 12.01
C ALA A 180 5.22 -13.84 12.36
N ALA A 181 5.05 -13.54 13.65
CA ALA A 181 4.32 -12.37 14.12
C ALA A 181 5.00 -11.06 13.68
N GLN A 182 6.33 -11.00 13.72
CA GLN A 182 7.06 -9.84 13.21
C GLN A 182 6.80 -9.60 11.72
N SER A 183 6.78 -10.64 10.89
CA SER A 183 6.48 -10.41 9.47
C SER A 183 5.00 -10.17 9.19
N ALA A 184 4.08 -10.73 9.97
CA ALA A 184 2.67 -10.34 9.92
C ALA A 184 2.51 -8.83 10.24
N LYS A 185 3.26 -8.33 11.23
CA LYS A 185 3.34 -6.90 11.56
C LYS A 185 3.90 -6.09 10.38
N GLU A 186 5.00 -6.52 9.77
CA GLU A 186 5.58 -5.86 8.60
C GLU A 186 4.59 -5.79 7.42
N MET A 187 3.87 -6.89 7.14
CA MET A 187 2.86 -6.92 6.07
C MET A 187 1.71 -5.97 6.37
N ALA A 188 1.25 -5.94 7.62
CA ALA A 188 0.24 -5.01 8.08
C ALA A 188 0.71 -3.54 7.99
N THR A 189 1.98 -3.24 8.31
CA THR A 189 2.53 -1.89 8.17
C THR A 189 2.63 -1.43 6.72
N LEU A 190 3.00 -2.34 5.81
CA LEU A 190 3.01 -2.06 4.36
C LEU A 190 1.59 -1.77 3.88
N GLY A 191 0.64 -2.66 4.19
CA GLY A 191 -0.77 -2.49 3.83
C GLY A 191 -1.34 -1.17 4.34
N ALA A 192 -1.10 -0.83 5.61
CA ALA A 192 -1.53 0.43 6.22
C ALA A 192 -0.94 1.64 5.49
N SER A 193 0.34 1.58 5.12
CA SER A 193 1.03 2.67 4.40
C SER A 193 0.46 2.88 3.01
N LEU A 194 0.22 1.80 2.25
CA LEU A 194 -0.36 1.86 0.92
C LEU A 194 -1.78 2.44 0.97
N LEU A 195 -2.62 1.92 1.87
CA LEU A 195 -4.00 2.36 2.09
C LEU A 195 -4.05 3.85 2.46
N CYS A 196 -3.22 4.29 3.41
CA CYS A 196 -3.16 5.70 3.79
C CYS A 196 -2.67 6.61 2.65
N ALA A 197 -1.75 6.13 1.80
CA ALA A 197 -1.23 6.90 0.67
C ALA A 197 -2.27 7.12 -0.45
N ALA A 198 -3.17 6.15 -0.69
CA ALA A 198 -4.13 6.21 -1.78
C ALA A 198 -5.30 7.18 -1.52
N GLY A 199 -5.93 7.11 -0.35
CA GLY A 199 -7.20 7.78 -0.07
C GLY A 199 -7.37 8.25 1.37
N GLY A 200 -6.31 8.14 2.20
CA GLY A 200 -6.26 8.71 3.54
C GLY A 200 -7.48 8.37 4.39
N ILE A 201 -8.21 9.39 4.86
CA ILE A 201 -9.30 9.22 5.83
C ILE A 201 -10.50 8.45 5.31
N GLN A 202 -10.79 8.51 4.03
CA GLN A 202 -11.96 7.83 3.46
C GLN A 202 -11.73 6.32 3.45
N LEU A 203 -10.57 5.86 2.96
CA LEU A 203 -10.21 4.44 2.99
C LEU A 203 -10.14 3.88 4.42
N VAL A 204 -9.56 4.64 5.36
CA VAL A 204 -9.48 4.20 6.77
C VAL A 204 -10.88 4.16 7.40
N GLN A 205 -11.76 5.12 7.10
CA GLN A 205 -13.14 5.07 7.56
C GLN A 205 -13.87 3.82 7.07
N GLU A 206 -13.74 3.53 5.78
CA GLU A 206 -14.32 2.34 5.14
C GLU A 206 -13.74 1.05 5.74
N LEU A 207 -12.43 1.05 6.02
CA LEU A 207 -11.73 -0.09 6.63
C LEU A 207 -12.35 -0.45 7.99
N TYR A 208 -12.59 0.55 8.85
CA TYR A 208 -13.16 0.37 10.19
C TYR A 208 -14.63 -0.04 10.16
N LYS A 209 -15.42 0.58 9.27
CA LYS A 209 -16.89 0.45 9.29
C LYS A 209 -17.41 -0.72 8.48
N GLU A 210 -16.78 -0.98 7.34
CA GLU A 210 -17.33 -1.89 6.33
C GLU A 210 -16.36 -3.03 6.04
N THR A 211 -15.12 -2.74 5.63
CA THR A 211 -14.20 -3.77 5.12
C THR A 211 -13.86 -4.83 6.18
N ILE A 212 -13.40 -4.44 7.36
CA ILE A 212 -13.03 -5.43 8.40
C ILE A 212 -14.25 -6.16 8.98
N PRO A 213 -15.36 -5.49 9.31
CA PRO A 213 -16.58 -6.18 9.71
C PRO A 213 -17.06 -7.18 8.65
N THR A 214 -17.16 -6.76 7.39
CA THR A 214 -17.56 -7.65 6.28
C THR A 214 -16.59 -8.81 6.12
N TRP A 215 -15.28 -8.57 6.25
CA TRP A 215 -14.26 -9.60 6.20
C TRP A 215 -14.42 -10.66 7.31
N LEU A 216 -14.71 -10.24 8.55
CA LEU A 216 -15.00 -11.14 9.68
C LEU A 216 -16.30 -11.94 9.50
N LEU A 217 -17.29 -11.32 8.85
CA LEU A 217 -18.58 -11.93 8.54
C LEU A 217 -18.54 -12.84 7.30
N SER A 218 -17.57 -12.66 6.42
CA SER A 218 -17.46 -13.45 5.19
C SER A 218 -16.92 -14.86 5.47
N SER A 219 -17.59 -15.89 4.92
CA SER A 219 -17.02 -17.24 4.90
C SER A 219 -15.90 -17.26 3.88
N ARG A 220 -14.65 -17.38 4.34
CA ARG A 220 -13.51 -17.58 3.45
C ARG A 220 -13.33 -19.07 3.20
N ASP A 221 -14.08 -19.59 2.22
CA ASP A 221 -13.91 -20.94 1.65
C ASP A 221 -12.63 -21.05 0.80
N VAL A 222 -11.56 -20.36 1.19
CA VAL A 222 -10.26 -20.59 0.59
C VAL A 222 -9.80 -21.92 1.15
N LYS A 223 -9.83 -22.98 0.34
CA LYS A 223 -9.16 -24.27 0.59
C LYS A 223 -7.73 -23.99 1.08
N ARG A 224 -7.55 -23.82 2.39
CA ARG A 224 -6.27 -23.53 2.99
C ARG A 224 -5.48 -24.81 2.87
N LYS A 225 -4.41 -24.75 2.07
CA LYS A 225 -3.51 -25.87 1.83
C LYS A 225 -2.82 -26.37 3.11
N ASN A 226 -2.94 -25.63 4.22
CA ASN A 226 -2.50 -25.99 5.56
C ASN A 226 -3.48 -25.45 6.60
N ASP A 227 -4.22 -26.34 7.25
CA ASP A 227 -5.12 -26.03 8.37
C ASP A 227 -4.30 -25.88 9.66
N ASN A 228 -3.40 -24.89 9.69
CA ASN A 228 -2.48 -24.66 10.80
C ASN A 228 -3.06 -23.61 11.76
N VAL A 229 -3.16 -23.93 13.05
CA VAL A 229 -3.57 -23.02 14.14
C VAL A 229 -2.82 -21.69 14.10
N VAL A 230 -1.52 -21.70 13.78
CA VAL A 230 -0.68 -20.50 13.71
C VAL A 230 -1.15 -19.54 12.60
N SER A 231 -1.72 -20.05 11.50
CA SER A 231 -2.25 -19.21 10.42
C SER A 231 -3.44 -18.37 10.86
N TYR A 232 -4.39 -18.96 11.61
CA TYR A 232 -5.55 -18.25 12.14
C TYR A 232 -5.15 -17.17 13.15
N ILE A 233 -4.17 -17.46 14.02
CA ILE A 233 -3.62 -16.49 14.97
C ILE A 233 -2.97 -15.31 14.21
N LEU A 234 -2.09 -15.59 13.24
CA LEU A 234 -1.39 -14.55 12.50
C LEU A 234 -2.33 -13.73 11.62
N GLU A 235 -3.39 -14.32 11.09
CA GLU A 235 -4.42 -13.60 10.36
C GLU A 235 -5.14 -12.57 11.25
N GLY A 236 -5.60 -12.99 12.43
CA GLY A 236 -6.23 -12.08 13.40
C GLY A 236 -5.27 -10.98 13.86
N TYR A 237 -4.01 -11.36 14.13
CA TYR A 237 -2.95 -10.45 14.52
C TYR A 237 -2.64 -9.41 13.43
N ALA A 238 -2.46 -9.85 12.18
CA ALA A 238 -2.13 -8.98 11.05
C ALA A 238 -3.25 -7.98 10.77
N ILE A 239 -4.52 -8.41 10.84
CA ILE A 239 -5.67 -7.53 10.62
C ILE A 239 -5.85 -6.52 11.76
N ALA A 240 -5.67 -6.94 13.01
CA ALA A 240 -5.68 -6.01 14.14
C ALA A 240 -4.57 -4.95 13.99
N TYR A 241 -3.37 -5.39 13.59
CA TYR A 241 -2.25 -4.48 13.36
C TYR A 241 -2.47 -3.55 12.16
N LEU A 242 -3.07 -4.05 11.07
CA LEU A 242 -3.43 -3.25 9.90
C LEU A 242 -4.40 -2.13 10.28
N LEU A 243 -5.46 -2.47 11.02
CA LEU A 243 -6.49 -1.53 11.43
C LEU A 243 -5.90 -0.45 12.35
N THR A 244 -5.19 -0.87 13.40
CA THR A 244 -4.57 0.04 14.39
C THR A 244 -3.51 0.94 13.76
N GLN A 245 -2.63 0.39 12.93
CA GLN A 245 -1.58 1.16 12.26
C GLN A 245 -2.17 2.16 11.25
N SER A 246 -3.22 1.79 10.52
CA SER A 246 -3.90 2.70 9.58
C SER A 246 -4.54 3.88 10.31
N GLY A 247 -5.23 3.62 11.44
CA GLY A 247 -5.76 4.68 12.29
C GLY A 247 -4.67 5.57 12.88
N ALA A 248 -3.56 4.98 13.32
CA ALA A 248 -2.42 5.70 13.90
C ALA A 248 -1.70 6.61 12.89
N ILE A 249 -1.49 6.17 11.65
CA ILE A 249 -0.85 6.99 10.60
C ILE A 249 -1.68 8.24 10.31
N LEU A 250 -3.01 8.10 10.30
CA LEU A 250 -3.89 9.15 9.85
C LEU A 250 -4.33 10.12 10.96
N TRP A 251 -4.63 9.59 12.15
CA TRP A 251 -5.07 10.38 13.29
C TRP A 251 -3.96 10.70 14.28
N GLY A 252 -2.77 10.11 14.13
CA GLY A 252 -1.66 10.26 15.06
C GLY A 252 -1.85 9.51 16.38
N VAL A 253 -0.74 9.31 17.09
CA VAL A 253 -0.71 8.69 18.41
C VAL A 253 -0.63 9.81 19.45
N GLY A 254 -1.78 10.29 19.94
CA GLY A 254 -1.82 11.32 20.97
C GLY A 254 -3.18 11.97 21.19
N THR A 255 -3.32 12.70 22.30
CA THR A 255 -4.52 13.44 22.69
C THR A 255 -4.53 14.88 22.18
N LYS A 256 -3.40 15.38 21.65
CA LYS A 256 -3.23 16.75 21.13
C LYS A 256 -3.78 16.92 19.70
N LEU A 257 -4.96 16.36 19.42
CA LEU A 257 -5.63 16.56 18.14
C LEU A 257 -6.61 17.73 18.21
N PRO A 258 -6.80 18.49 17.12
CA PRO A 258 -7.91 19.44 17.02
C PRO A 258 -9.23 18.73 17.34
N SER A 259 -10.11 19.38 18.11
CA SER A 259 -11.37 18.79 18.60
C SER A 259 -12.21 18.13 17.51
N SER A 260 -12.25 18.71 16.31
CA SER A 260 -12.97 18.17 15.15
C SER A 260 -12.39 16.85 14.63
N LYS A 261 -11.05 16.71 14.61
CA LYS A 261 -10.38 15.47 14.18
C LYS A 261 -10.52 14.39 15.25
N LEU A 262 -10.45 14.78 16.53
CA LEU A 262 -10.64 13.88 17.67
C LEU A 262 -12.08 13.32 17.70
N SER A 263 -13.09 14.19 17.55
CA SER A 263 -14.50 13.79 17.48
C SER A 263 -14.76 12.83 16.32
N ARG A 264 -14.20 13.13 15.12
CA ARG A 264 -14.33 12.26 13.96
C ARG A 264 -13.68 10.89 14.19
N ARG A 265 -12.46 10.85 14.77
CA ARG A 265 -11.79 9.61 15.18
C ARG A 265 -12.67 8.80 16.13
N ASN A 266 -13.17 9.42 17.19
CA ASN A 266 -13.98 8.74 18.21
C ASN A 266 -15.25 8.14 17.62
N ARG A 267 -15.92 8.84 16.70
CA ARG A 267 -17.10 8.31 16.01
C ARG A 267 -16.77 7.08 15.16
N ILE A 268 -15.66 7.09 14.44
CA ILE A 268 -15.28 5.96 13.56
C ILE A 268 -14.88 4.75 14.39
N ILE A 269 -14.05 4.96 15.42
CA ILE A 269 -13.65 3.90 16.34
C ILE A 269 -14.88 3.36 17.10
N GLY A 270 -15.78 4.25 17.54
CA GLY A 270 -17.02 3.89 18.23
C GLY A 270 -17.87 2.92 17.41
N VAL A 271 -18.14 3.23 16.14
CA VAL A 271 -18.91 2.33 15.25
C VAL A 271 -18.27 0.94 15.16
N HIS A 272 -16.94 0.87 15.09
CA HIS A 272 -16.25 -0.40 15.05
C HIS A 272 -16.33 -1.15 16.39
N LEU A 273 -16.19 -0.46 17.52
CA LEU A 273 -16.34 -1.06 18.86
C LEU A 273 -17.78 -1.53 19.12
N ASP A 274 -18.79 -0.80 18.63
CA ASP A 274 -20.20 -1.20 18.73
C ASP A 274 -20.43 -2.53 17.99
N PHE A 275 -19.86 -2.69 16.78
CA PHE A 275 -19.87 -3.97 16.07
C PHE A 275 -19.21 -5.10 16.88
N LEU A 276 -18.05 -4.85 17.51
CA LEU A 276 -17.40 -5.87 18.32
C LEU A 276 -18.24 -6.26 19.54
N ALA A 277 -18.89 -5.29 20.18
CA ALA A 277 -19.78 -5.53 21.30
C ALA A 277 -20.98 -6.39 20.88
N GLU A 278 -21.61 -6.09 19.74
CA GLU A 278 -22.73 -6.88 19.20
C GLU A 278 -22.34 -8.33 18.88
N VAL A 279 -21.13 -8.54 18.36
CA VAL A 279 -20.58 -9.89 18.13
C VAL A 279 -20.33 -10.61 19.46
N MET A 280 -19.75 -9.92 20.46
CA MET A 280 -19.49 -10.51 21.78
C MET A 280 -20.78 -10.87 22.53
N GLU A 281 -21.83 -10.07 22.36
CA GLU A 281 -23.18 -10.32 22.86
C GLU A 281 -23.94 -11.40 22.06
N ARG A 282 -23.31 -11.97 21.02
CA ARG A 282 -23.88 -12.99 20.12
C ARG A 282 -25.12 -12.51 19.36
N LYS A 283 -25.28 -11.19 19.20
CA LYS A 283 -26.32 -10.61 18.33
C LYS A 283 -25.97 -10.81 16.86
N ILE A 284 -24.69 -10.89 16.54
CA ILE A 284 -24.14 -11.13 15.21
C ILE A 284 -23.31 -12.42 15.24
N SER A 285 -23.55 -13.31 14.28
CA SER A 285 -22.73 -14.50 14.06
C SER A 285 -21.58 -14.22 13.08
N LEU A 286 -20.36 -14.58 13.46
CA LEU A 286 -19.20 -14.51 12.58
C LEU A 286 -19.05 -15.77 11.73
N SER A 287 -18.49 -15.62 10.55
CA SER A 287 -18.12 -16.74 9.67
C SER A 287 -16.62 -17.07 9.71
N CYS A 288 -15.79 -16.18 10.29
CA CYS A 288 -14.36 -16.43 10.45
C CYS A 288 -14.06 -17.47 11.54
N ASN A 289 -12.85 -18.05 11.52
CA ASN A 289 -12.40 -18.99 12.55
C ASN A 289 -12.42 -18.32 13.96
N PRO A 290 -12.91 -19.02 15.01
CA PRO A 290 -12.94 -18.47 16.37
C PRO A 290 -11.58 -18.01 16.90
N LEU A 291 -10.48 -18.64 16.48
CA LEU A 291 -9.11 -18.22 16.85
C LEU A 291 -8.76 -16.89 16.20
N THR A 292 -9.07 -16.71 14.91
CA THR A 292 -8.85 -15.44 14.19
C THR A 292 -9.59 -14.30 14.90
N TRP A 293 -10.86 -14.51 15.23
CA TRP A 293 -11.67 -13.56 15.99
C TRP A 293 -11.06 -13.23 17.35
N LYS A 294 -10.74 -14.27 18.15
CA LYS A 294 -10.20 -14.08 19.49
C LYS A 294 -8.87 -13.31 19.46
N THR A 295 -7.96 -13.68 18.56
CA THR A 295 -6.68 -12.98 18.41
C THR A 295 -6.89 -11.54 17.94
N TYR A 296 -7.78 -11.31 16.97
CA TYR A 296 -8.11 -9.98 16.49
C TYR A 296 -8.57 -9.05 17.62
N VAL A 297 -9.55 -9.49 18.43
CA VAL A 297 -10.06 -8.70 19.56
C VAL A 297 -8.99 -8.48 20.63
N CYS A 298 -8.25 -9.53 21.02
CA CYS A 298 -7.17 -9.40 22.01
C CYS A 298 -6.12 -8.38 21.57
N CYS A 299 -5.71 -8.40 20.30
CA CYS A 299 -4.70 -7.47 19.78
C CYS A 299 -5.22 -6.04 19.59
N LEU A 300 -6.52 -5.86 19.39
CA LEU A 300 -7.13 -4.54 19.22
C LEU A 300 -7.34 -3.83 20.57
N VAL A 301 -7.72 -4.57 21.61
CA VAL A 301 -8.06 -4.03 22.94
C VAL A 301 -6.82 -3.87 23.83
N GLY A 302 -5.78 -4.68 23.62
CA GLY A 302 -4.54 -4.67 24.42
C GLY A 302 -4.53 -5.75 25.49
#